data_AF-A0A7W1HRJ5-F1
#
_entry.id   AF-A0A7W1HRJ5-F1
#
_cell.length_a   1.000
_cell.length_b   1.000
_cell.length_c   1.000
_cell.angle_alpha   90.00
_cell.angle_beta   90.00
_cell.angle_gamma   90.00
#
_symmetry.space_group_name_H-M   'P 1'
#
loop_
_entity.id
_entity.type
_entity.pdbx_description
1 polymer ?
#
loop_
_entity_poly.entity_id
_entity_poly.type
_entity_poly.pdbx_seq_one_letter_code
_entity_poly.pdbx_strand_id
1 'polypeptide(L)'
;MSDTHLHEGWYLMSTSGLERELKRWRSPGLELPPTDALPLTIPGALAYRNAGNLPDARGRTLRLVLEVSDAEELKSLSAKRMEYEPDYHDPPNWRRAGSAHVNVVPLRDPEVTGDPRAWWENPQLAALEAEWSATETVEGLRIPAELRGFVYKTVLALKAGGRSVSPDTIADSLERWLPPLEVAQIREALKEANP
;
A
#
# COMPACT_ATOMS: atom_id res chain seq x y z
N MET A 1 -3.31 -1.53 -30.02
CA MET A 1 -3.70 -1.92 -28.65
C MET A 1 -3.20 -0.81 -27.75
N SER A 2 -4.10 -0.11 -27.08
CA SER A 2 -3.80 1.15 -26.41
C SER A 2 -2.86 0.94 -25.24
N ASP A 3 -1.67 1.54 -25.29
CA ASP A 3 -0.75 1.70 -24.16
C ASP A 3 -1.53 2.36 -23.03
N THR A 4 -1.98 1.57 -22.04
CA THR A 4 -2.77 2.10 -20.93
C THR A 4 -1.82 2.38 -19.78
N HIS A 5 -0.95 3.37 -19.97
CA HIS A 5 -0.21 3.94 -18.85
C HIS A 5 -1.18 4.72 -17.97
N LEU A 6 -1.00 4.65 -16.64
CA LEU A 6 -1.69 5.59 -15.76
C LEU A 6 -1.31 7.01 -16.13
N HIS A 7 -2.32 7.87 -16.17
CA HIS A 7 -2.18 9.31 -16.24
C HIS A 7 -2.47 9.91 -14.87
N GLU A 8 -2.22 11.19 -14.71
CA GLU A 8 -2.59 11.89 -13.49
C GLU A 8 -4.11 11.87 -13.28
N GLY A 9 -4.52 11.54 -12.06
CA GLY A 9 -5.93 11.47 -11.70
C GLY A 9 -6.27 10.37 -10.71
N TRP A 10 -7.58 10.21 -10.52
CA TRP A 10 -8.13 9.28 -9.55
C TRP A 10 -8.39 7.92 -10.15
N TYR A 11 -8.05 6.88 -9.39
CA TYR A 11 -8.31 5.50 -9.76
C TYR A 11 -8.84 4.70 -8.57
N LEU A 12 -9.76 3.77 -8.83
CA LEU A 12 -9.91 2.59 -7.97
C LEU A 12 -8.92 1.53 -8.44
N MET A 13 -8.08 1.06 -7.52
CA MET A 13 -7.02 0.14 -7.86
C MET A 13 -6.70 -0.75 -6.67
N SER A 14 -6.45 -2.03 -6.92
CA SER A 14 -5.89 -2.89 -5.89
C SER A 14 -4.41 -2.56 -5.70
N THR A 15 -3.85 -2.95 -4.56
CA THR A 15 -2.39 -2.87 -4.36
C THR A 15 -1.65 -3.63 -5.45
N SER A 16 -2.17 -4.80 -5.87
CA SER A 16 -1.57 -5.59 -6.95
C SER A 16 -1.67 -4.96 -8.35
N GLY A 17 -2.70 -4.14 -8.60
CA GLY A 17 -2.77 -3.28 -9.77
C GLY A 17 -1.71 -2.18 -9.72
N LEU A 18 -1.60 -1.51 -8.58
CA LEU A 18 -0.70 -0.38 -8.39
C LEU A 18 0.76 -0.71 -8.67
N GLU A 19 1.30 -1.79 -8.10
CA GLU A 19 2.73 -2.04 -8.29
C GLU A 19 3.05 -2.59 -9.69
N ARG A 20 2.05 -3.10 -10.42
CA ARG A 20 2.20 -3.44 -11.84
C ARG A 20 2.33 -2.18 -12.67
N GLU A 21 1.50 -1.17 -12.39
CA GLU A 21 1.60 0.12 -13.07
C GLU A 21 2.91 0.83 -12.74
N LEU A 22 3.34 0.83 -11.48
CA LEU A 22 4.64 1.36 -11.09
C LEU A 22 5.78 0.62 -11.78
N LYS A 23 5.71 -0.70 -11.90
CA LYS A 23 6.70 -1.49 -12.61
C LYS A 23 6.73 -1.20 -14.11
N ARG A 24 5.55 -1.08 -14.75
CA ARG A 24 5.42 -0.69 -16.16
C ARG A 24 6.05 0.68 -16.41
N TRP A 25 5.84 1.62 -15.49
CA TRP A 25 6.43 2.96 -15.54
C TRP A 25 7.95 2.96 -15.33
N ARG A 26 8.47 2.20 -14.36
CA ARG A 26 9.91 2.10 -14.07
C ARG A 26 10.69 1.30 -15.11
N SER A 27 10.01 0.47 -15.90
CA SER A 27 10.64 -0.36 -16.93
C SER A 27 9.84 -0.28 -18.23
N PRO A 28 9.96 0.84 -18.98
CA PRO A 28 9.29 1.01 -20.26
C PRO A 28 9.62 -0.14 -21.22
N GLY A 29 8.60 -0.70 -21.88
CA GLY A 29 8.75 -1.84 -22.78
C GLY A 29 8.61 -3.22 -22.12
N LEU A 30 8.45 -3.29 -20.79
CA LEU A 30 8.10 -4.54 -20.13
C LEU A 30 6.61 -4.87 -20.34
N GLU A 31 6.32 -5.99 -20.99
CA GLU A 31 4.95 -6.49 -21.12
C GLU A 31 4.46 -7.08 -19.80
N LEU A 32 3.60 -6.35 -19.10
CA LEU A 32 2.86 -6.83 -17.94
C LEU A 32 1.39 -7.06 -18.29
N PRO A 33 0.70 -8.01 -17.63
CA PRO A 33 -0.75 -8.18 -17.79
C PRO A 33 -1.53 -6.90 -17.43
N PRO A 34 -2.74 -6.70 -17.97
CA PRO A 34 -3.61 -5.59 -17.60
C PRO A 34 -3.88 -5.53 -16.09
N THR A 35 -4.04 -4.30 -15.58
CA THR A 35 -4.38 -4.04 -14.18
C THR A 35 -5.88 -3.87 -14.00
N ASP A 36 -6.32 -3.77 -12.75
CA ASP A 36 -7.72 -3.53 -12.38
C ASP A 36 -8.03 -2.05 -12.14
N ALA A 37 -7.11 -1.18 -12.55
CA ALA A 37 -7.20 0.27 -12.45
C ALA A 37 -8.45 0.76 -13.18
N LEU A 38 -9.35 1.40 -12.42
CA LEU A 38 -10.55 2.01 -12.96
C LEU A 38 -10.46 3.52 -12.75
N PRO A 39 -10.29 4.32 -13.82
CA PRO A 39 -10.26 5.77 -13.69
C PRO A 39 -11.58 6.30 -13.14
N LEU A 40 -11.50 7.30 -12.29
CA LEU A 40 -12.63 8.03 -11.75
C LEU A 40 -12.53 9.51 -12.11
N THR A 41 -13.68 10.14 -12.28
CA THR A 41 -13.75 11.60 -12.30
C THR A 41 -13.49 12.14 -10.88
N ILE A 42 -13.06 13.40 -10.77
CA ILE A 42 -12.88 14.06 -9.46
C ILE A 42 -14.16 13.96 -8.60
N PRO A 43 -15.37 14.30 -9.09
CA PRO A 43 -16.59 14.14 -8.30
C PRO A 43 -16.84 12.68 -7.85
N GLY A 44 -16.57 11.70 -8.73
CA GLY A 44 -16.73 10.28 -8.38
C GLY A 44 -15.76 9.81 -7.31
N ALA A 45 -14.51 10.27 -7.39
CA ALA A 45 -13.47 9.98 -6.39
C ALA A 45 -13.80 10.60 -5.04
N LEU A 46 -14.21 11.87 -5.01
CA LEU A 46 -14.62 12.54 -3.77
C LEU A 46 -15.86 11.89 -3.15
N ALA A 47 -16.83 11.47 -3.96
CA ALA A 47 -17.99 10.73 -3.47
C ALA A 47 -17.59 9.37 -2.86
N TYR A 48 -16.71 8.61 -3.52
CA TYR A 48 -16.21 7.32 -3.02
C TYR A 48 -15.40 7.49 -1.73
N ARG A 49 -14.53 8.51 -1.70
CA ARG A 49 -13.78 8.93 -0.53
C ARG A 49 -14.73 9.24 0.62
N ASN A 50 -15.72 10.11 0.39
CA ASN A 50 -16.71 10.52 1.40
C ASN A 50 -17.66 9.40 1.83
N ALA A 51 -17.75 8.31 1.06
CA ALA A 51 -18.40 7.07 1.49
C ALA A 51 -17.55 6.22 2.43
N GLY A 52 -16.31 6.63 2.70
CA GLY A 52 -15.37 5.98 3.62
C GLY A 52 -14.17 5.35 2.92
N ASN A 53 -14.03 5.40 1.59
CA ASN A 53 -12.97 4.69 0.86
C ASN A 53 -12.86 3.21 1.31
N LEU A 54 -14.01 2.54 1.44
CA LEU A 54 -14.05 1.12 1.78
C LEU A 54 -13.59 0.32 0.55
N PRO A 55 -12.79 -0.75 0.70
CA PRO A 55 -12.44 -1.60 -0.42
C PRO A 55 -13.69 -2.13 -1.13
N ASP A 56 -13.68 -2.12 -2.46
CA ASP A 56 -14.78 -2.72 -3.22
C ASP A 56 -14.73 -4.26 -3.20
N ALA A 57 -15.68 -4.92 -3.89
CA ALA A 57 -15.74 -6.38 -3.97
C ALA A 57 -14.48 -7.04 -4.58
N ARG A 58 -13.57 -6.26 -5.19
CA ARG A 58 -12.30 -6.71 -5.75
C ARG A 58 -11.10 -6.24 -4.90
N GLY A 59 -11.34 -5.67 -3.72
CA GLY A 59 -10.30 -5.14 -2.82
C GLY A 59 -9.67 -3.84 -3.32
N ARG A 60 -10.30 -3.14 -4.27
CA ARG A 60 -9.76 -1.88 -4.82
C ARG A 60 -10.09 -0.74 -3.88
N THR A 61 -9.14 0.18 -3.73
CA THR A 61 -9.29 1.41 -2.94
C THR A 61 -8.86 2.60 -3.77
N LEU A 62 -9.21 3.80 -3.29
CA LEU A 62 -8.91 5.05 -3.98
C LEU A 62 -7.40 5.33 -3.98
N ARG A 63 -6.88 5.68 -5.17
CA ARG A 63 -5.49 6.07 -5.43
C ARG A 63 -5.48 7.37 -6.23
N LEU A 64 -4.73 8.37 -5.77
CA LEU A 64 -4.42 9.56 -6.54
C LEU A 64 -3.07 9.34 -7.22
N VAL A 65 -3.06 9.32 -8.54
CA VAL A 65 -1.83 9.19 -9.33
C VAL A 65 -1.39 10.58 -9.73
N LEU A 66 -0.13 10.92 -9.44
CA LEU A 66 0.50 12.19 -9.81
C LEU A 66 1.85 11.90 -10.46
N GLU A 67 2.15 12.55 -11.58
CA GLU A 67 3.48 12.56 -12.16
C GLU A 67 4.33 13.60 -11.42
N VAL A 68 5.60 13.27 -11.13
CA VAL A 68 6.50 14.16 -10.38
C VAL A 68 7.87 14.13 -11.06
N SER A 69 8.14 15.10 -11.92
CA SER A 69 9.30 15.04 -12.81
C SER A 69 10.64 15.27 -12.12
N ASP A 70 10.64 15.93 -10.96
CA ASP A 70 11.84 16.24 -10.18
C ASP A 70 11.55 16.43 -8.68
N ALA A 71 12.62 16.68 -7.90
CA ALA A 71 12.55 16.87 -6.46
C ALA A 71 11.83 18.16 -6.03
N GLU A 72 11.72 19.18 -6.88
CA GLU A 72 10.98 20.41 -6.58
C GLU A 72 9.46 20.22 -6.76
N GLU A 73 9.05 19.46 -7.79
CA GLU A 73 7.66 19.00 -7.93
C GLU A 73 7.24 18.12 -6.75
N LEU A 74 8.15 17.31 -6.20
CA LEU A 74 7.87 16.51 -5.00
C LEU A 74 7.60 17.39 -3.78
N LYS A 75 8.38 18.47 -3.59
CA LYS A 75 8.17 19.43 -2.49
C LYS A 75 6.83 20.16 -2.62
N SER A 76 6.30 20.27 -3.84
CA SER A 76 5.03 20.91 -4.15
C SER A 76 3.87 19.93 -4.39
N LEU A 77 4.04 18.65 -4.04
CA LEU A 77 3.03 17.60 -4.24
C LEU A 77 1.68 17.93 -3.61
N SER A 78 1.69 18.63 -2.47
CA SER A 78 0.46 19.09 -1.82
C SER A 78 -0.31 20.09 -2.68
N ALA A 79 0.38 21.00 -3.38
CA ALA A 79 -0.26 21.95 -4.29
C ALA A 79 -0.86 21.22 -5.51
N LYS A 80 -0.12 20.26 -6.07
CA LYS A 80 -0.60 19.43 -7.17
C LYS A 80 -1.82 18.58 -6.79
N ARG A 81 -1.83 18.05 -5.57
CA ARG A 81 -2.98 17.32 -5.02
C ARG A 81 -4.26 18.16 -4.97
N MET A 82 -4.18 19.48 -4.73
CA MET A 82 -5.37 20.34 -4.64
C MET A 82 -6.17 20.42 -5.94
N GLU A 83 -5.55 20.17 -7.10
CA GLU A 83 -6.25 20.10 -8.39
C GLU A 83 -7.26 18.94 -8.44
N TYR A 84 -6.97 17.88 -7.69
CA TYR A 84 -7.75 16.64 -7.66
C TYR A 84 -8.54 16.45 -6.34
N GLU A 85 -8.08 17.08 -5.26
CA GLU A 85 -8.67 17.03 -3.92
C GLU A 85 -8.72 18.45 -3.31
N PRO A 86 -9.65 19.31 -3.78
CA PRO A 86 -9.69 20.72 -3.39
C PRO A 86 -9.98 20.93 -1.89
N ASP A 87 -10.61 19.95 -1.25
CA ASP A 87 -10.94 19.94 0.19
C ASP A 87 -9.95 19.11 1.02
N TYR A 88 -8.75 18.80 0.48
CA TYR A 88 -7.73 18.00 1.16
C TYR A 88 -7.33 18.55 2.55
N HIS A 89 -7.36 19.87 2.73
CA HIS A 89 -7.01 20.51 4.00
C HIS A 89 -8.13 20.45 5.04
N ASP A 90 -9.35 20.09 4.64
CA ASP A 90 -10.47 19.99 5.54
C ASP A 90 -10.45 18.66 6.30
N PRO A 91 -10.73 18.65 7.62
CA PRO A 91 -10.81 17.41 8.37
C PRO A 91 -11.90 16.51 7.77
N PRO A 92 -11.58 15.23 7.47
CA PRO A 92 -12.54 14.34 6.84
C PRO A 92 -13.65 14.01 7.84
N ASN A 93 -14.83 14.57 7.61
CA ASN A 93 -16.03 14.30 8.43
C ASN A 93 -16.66 12.92 8.15
N TRP A 94 -16.04 12.13 7.27
CA TRP A 94 -16.62 10.93 6.67
C TRP A 94 -15.87 9.63 6.96
N ARG A 95 -14.74 9.66 7.70
CA ARG A 95 -14.00 8.43 8.06
C ARG A 95 -14.86 7.54 8.96
N ARG A 96 -15.02 6.28 8.57
CA ARG A 96 -15.82 5.27 9.29
C ARG A 96 -14.94 4.06 9.60
N ALA A 97 -15.43 3.16 10.44
CA ALA A 97 -14.75 1.88 10.67
C ALA A 97 -14.55 1.14 9.33
N GLY A 98 -13.34 0.63 9.09
CA GLY A 98 -12.96 -0.05 7.85
C GLY A 98 -12.51 0.88 6.71
N SER A 99 -12.52 2.20 6.90
CA SER A 99 -11.99 3.15 5.92
C SER A 99 -10.51 2.91 5.61
N ALA A 100 -10.16 2.82 4.32
CA ALA A 100 -8.76 2.74 3.89
C ALA A 100 -8.16 4.14 3.65
N HIS A 101 -6.84 4.25 3.79
CA HIS A 101 -6.13 5.46 3.42
C HIS A 101 -6.21 5.72 1.92
N VAL A 102 -6.38 6.99 1.56
CA VAL A 102 -6.16 7.44 0.19
C VAL A 102 -4.65 7.54 -0.02
N ASN A 103 -4.13 6.74 -0.94
CA ASN A 103 -2.70 6.77 -1.25
C ASN A 103 -2.45 7.73 -2.42
N VAL A 104 -1.52 8.66 -2.23
CA VAL A 104 -0.95 9.46 -3.30
C VAL A 104 0.23 8.69 -3.88
N VAL A 105 0.22 8.49 -5.18
CA VAL A 105 1.18 7.68 -5.93
C VAL A 105 1.99 8.61 -6.83
N PRO A 106 3.23 8.96 -6.47
CA PRO A 106 4.14 9.64 -7.38
C PRO A 106 4.66 8.63 -8.42
N LEU A 107 4.41 8.90 -9.71
CA LEU A 107 4.87 8.03 -10.80
C LEU A 107 6.36 8.21 -11.14
N ARG A 108 6.95 9.33 -10.75
CA ARG A 108 8.35 9.66 -10.98
C ARG A 108 8.95 10.18 -9.68
N ASP A 109 10.08 9.64 -9.29
CA ASP A 109 10.88 10.15 -8.18
C ASP A 109 12.33 9.78 -8.50
N PRO A 110 13.20 10.76 -8.78
CA PRO A 110 14.59 10.50 -9.11
C PRO A 110 15.41 9.97 -7.91
N GLU A 111 14.92 10.11 -6.68
CA GLU A 111 15.57 9.64 -5.44
C GLU A 111 15.03 8.29 -4.95
N VAL A 112 13.82 7.89 -5.35
CA VAL A 112 13.26 6.56 -5.04
C VAL A 112 13.69 5.54 -6.11
N THR A 113 14.93 5.09 -6.00
CA THR A 113 15.35 3.81 -6.59
C THR A 113 14.73 2.65 -5.81
N GLY A 114 13.47 2.31 -6.11
CA GLY A 114 12.86 1.07 -5.63
C GLY A 114 13.38 -0.14 -6.41
N ASP A 115 13.32 -1.35 -5.83
CA ASP A 115 13.45 -2.58 -6.62
C ASP A 115 12.42 -2.52 -7.76
N PRO A 116 12.82 -2.67 -9.04
CA PRO A 116 11.90 -2.62 -10.17
C PRO A 116 10.89 -3.78 -10.12
N ARG A 117 11.12 -4.81 -9.32
CA ARG A 117 10.16 -5.88 -9.10
C ARG A 117 9.03 -5.41 -8.20
N ALA A 118 7.79 -5.74 -8.59
CA ALA A 118 6.68 -5.59 -7.67
C ALA A 118 6.90 -6.48 -6.44
N TRP A 119 6.36 -6.12 -5.29
CA TRP A 119 6.64 -6.87 -4.06
C TRP A 119 6.18 -8.34 -4.14
N TRP A 120 5.10 -8.68 -4.85
CA TRP A 120 4.71 -10.10 -5.06
C TRP A 120 5.62 -10.84 -6.04
N GLU A 121 6.49 -10.16 -6.77
CA GLU A 121 7.53 -10.77 -7.59
C GLU A 121 8.83 -10.98 -6.81
N ASN A 122 8.91 -10.47 -5.57
CA ASN A 122 9.95 -10.88 -4.66
C ASN A 122 9.64 -12.33 -4.23
N PRO A 123 10.50 -13.31 -4.56
CA PRO A 123 10.23 -14.72 -4.27
C PRO A 123 10.01 -14.99 -2.77
N GLN A 124 10.64 -14.20 -1.91
CA GLN A 124 10.49 -14.33 -0.46
C GLN A 124 9.12 -13.81 0.00
N LEU A 125 8.65 -12.67 -0.52
CA LEU A 125 7.30 -12.17 -0.21
C LEU A 125 6.20 -13.06 -0.79
N ALA A 126 6.38 -13.56 -2.01
CA ALA A 126 5.46 -14.52 -2.63
C ALA A 126 5.35 -15.81 -1.79
N ALA A 127 6.47 -16.29 -1.23
CA ALA A 127 6.47 -17.46 -0.35
C ALA A 127 5.69 -17.19 0.95
N LEU A 128 5.87 -16.00 1.57
CA LEU A 128 5.13 -15.62 2.78
C LEU A 128 3.63 -15.44 2.52
N GLU A 129 3.25 -14.87 1.38
CA GLU A 129 1.85 -14.74 0.95
C GLU A 129 1.22 -16.11 0.68
N ALA A 130 1.96 -17.02 0.06
CA ALA A 130 1.50 -18.38 -0.23
C ALA A 130 1.34 -19.21 1.06
N GLU A 131 2.27 -19.09 2.02
CA GLU A 131 2.15 -19.68 3.35
C GLU A 131 0.86 -19.17 4.01
N TRP A 132 0.72 -17.85 4.15
CA TRP A 132 -0.41 -17.26 4.83
C TRP A 132 -1.74 -17.62 4.18
N SER A 133 -1.81 -17.65 2.85
CA SER A 133 -3.04 -18.04 2.16
C SER A 133 -3.42 -19.51 2.42
N ALA A 134 -2.45 -20.37 2.71
CA ALA A 134 -2.68 -21.79 2.96
C ALA A 134 -2.95 -22.10 4.45
N THR A 135 -2.34 -21.34 5.37
CA THR A 135 -2.30 -21.70 6.80
C THR A 135 -2.71 -20.57 7.73
N GLU A 136 -2.93 -19.36 7.21
CA GLU A 136 -3.04 -18.11 7.98
C GLU A 136 -1.78 -17.77 8.80
N THR A 137 -0.64 -18.42 8.49
CA THR A 137 0.64 -18.22 9.19
C THR A 137 1.70 -17.57 8.31
N VAL A 138 2.68 -16.95 8.95
CA VAL A 138 3.89 -16.39 8.34
C VAL A 138 5.06 -16.79 9.21
N GLU A 139 5.96 -17.63 8.68
CA GLU A 139 7.02 -18.28 9.47
C GLU A 139 6.45 -19.01 10.70
N GLY A 140 5.27 -19.64 10.54
CA GLY A 140 4.59 -20.36 11.62
C GLY A 140 3.86 -19.49 12.65
N LEU A 141 3.88 -18.16 12.53
CA LEU A 141 3.06 -17.27 13.35
C LEU A 141 1.72 -16.99 12.68
N ARG A 142 0.60 -17.19 13.36
CA ARG A 142 -0.72 -16.77 12.90
C ARG A 142 -0.79 -15.24 12.83
N ILE A 143 -1.09 -14.71 11.66
CA ILE A 143 -1.11 -13.27 11.41
C ILE A 143 -2.53 -12.82 11.02
N PRO A 144 -3.14 -11.88 11.77
CA PRO A 144 -4.40 -11.26 11.36
C PRO A 144 -4.30 -10.64 9.96
N ALA A 145 -5.34 -10.80 9.14
CA ALA A 145 -5.33 -10.40 7.74
C ALA A 145 -4.98 -8.91 7.54
N GLU A 146 -5.46 -8.06 8.45
CA GLU A 146 -5.24 -6.63 8.48
C GLU A 146 -3.78 -6.23 8.76
N LEU A 147 -2.99 -7.12 9.38
CA LEU A 147 -1.59 -6.89 9.69
C LEU A 147 -0.63 -7.49 8.64
N ARG A 148 -1.10 -8.38 7.76
CA ARG A 148 -0.24 -9.23 6.90
C ARG A 148 0.77 -8.45 6.07
N GLY A 149 0.32 -7.39 5.39
CA GLY A 149 1.17 -6.63 4.46
C GLY A 149 2.30 -5.89 5.17
N PHE A 150 2.06 -5.51 6.42
CA PHE A 150 3.09 -4.93 7.29
C PHE A 150 4.04 -6.01 7.81
N VAL A 151 3.51 -7.14 8.29
CA VAL A 151 4.28 -8.24 8.88
C VAL A 151 5.28 -8.82 7.88
N TYR A 152 4.93 -8.97 6.60
CA TYR A 152 5.87 -9.54 5.62
C TYR A 152 7.17 -8.76 5.50
N LYS A 153 7.10 -7.42 5.42
CA LYS A 153 8.30 -6.56 5.32
C LYS A 153 9.17 -6.70 6.56
N THR A 154 8.53 -6.75 7.72
CA THR A 154 9.19 -6.93 9.01
C THR A 154 9.86 -8.29 9.11
N VAL A 155 9.16 -9.38 8.76
CA VAL A 155 9.69 -10.75 8.75
C VAL A 155 10.92 -10.86 7.87
N LEU A 156 10.89 -10.31 6.65
CA LEU A 156 12.05 -10.34 5.77
C LEU A 156 13.23 -9.54 6.33
N ALA A 157 12.98 -8.37 6.93
CA ALA A 157 14.04 -7.58 7.58
C ALA A 157 14.65 -8.30 8.78
N LEU A 158 13.83 -8.95 9.63
CA LEU A 158 14.28 -9.76 10.75
C LEU A 158 15.17 -10.92 10.27
N LYS A 159 14.71 -11.67 9.27
CA LYS A 159 15.45 -12.80 8.70
C LYS A 159 16.77 -12.38 8.06
N ALA A 160 16.77 -11.28 7.29
CA ALA A 160 18.00 -10.75 6.69
C ALA A 160 19.02 -10.31 7.76
N GLY A 161 18.55 -9.83 8.91
CA GLY A 161 19.38 -9.50 10.07
C GLY A 161 19.70 -10.68 11.00
N GLY A 162 19.32 -11.91 10.65
CA GLY A 162 19.54 -13.11 11.48
C GLY A 162 18.76 -13.11 12.80
N ARG A 163 17.70 -12.31 12.92
CA ARG A 163 16.85 -12.25 14.11
C ARG A 163 15.70 -13.25 14.02
N SER A 164 15.27 -13.74 15.17
CA SER A 164 14.07 -14.57 15.26
C SER A 164 12.81 -13.78 14.94
N VAL A 165 11.85 -14.47 14.34
CA VAL A 165 10.51 -13.96 14.07
C VAL A 165 9.60 -14.42 15.21
N SER A 166 9.11 -13.47 16.00
CA SER A 166 8.17 -13.71 17.10
C SER A 166 7.18 -12.53 17.21
N PRO A 167 6.05 -12.68 17.91
CA PRO A 167 5.14 -11.56 18.18
C PRO A 167 5.87 -10.34 18.76
N ASP A 168 6.81 -10.58 19.69
CA ASP A 168 7.59 -9.51 20.31
C ASP A 168 8.57 -8.85 19.33
N THR A 169 9.33 -9.61 18.54
CA THR A 169 10.30 -8.98 17.62
C THR A 169 9.64 -8.25 16.47
N ILE A 170 8.42 -8.67 16.08
CA ILE A 170 7.57 -7.93 15.14
C ILE A 170 7.07 -6.63 15.78
N ALA A 171 6.53 -6.69 16.99
CA ALA A 171 6.04 -5.51 17.70
C ALA A 171 7.16 -4.50 18.03
N ASP A 172 8.32 -4.96 18.47
CA ASP A 172 9.48 -4.09 18.74
C ASP A 172 9.92 -3.32 17.49
N SER A 173 9.81 -3.94 16.31
CA SER A 173 10.15 -3.27 15.04
C SER A 173 9.21 -2.11 14.69
N LEU A 174 8.01 -2.10 15.29
CA LEU A 174 6.98 -1.08 15.08
C LEU A 174 7.17 0.16 15.95
N GLU A 175 7.91 0.07 17.05
CA GLU A 175 8.08 1.17 18.02
C GLU A 175 8.66 2.44 17.40
N ARG A 176 9.41 2.30 16.30
CA ARG A 176 9.96 3.43 15.56
C ARG A 176 8.90 4.20 14.75
N TRP A 177 7.79 3.56 14.40
CA TRP A 177 6.87 4.04 13.37
C TRP A 177 5.47 4.32 13.88
N LEU A 178 5.05 3.66 14.96
CA LEU A 178 3.71 3.78 15.54
C LEU A 178 3.75 4.29 16.98
N PRO A 179 2.67 4.96 17.44
CA PRO A 179 2.53 5.33 18.85
C PRO A 179 2.62 4.10 19.78
N PRO A 180 3.19 4.23 20.99
CA PRO A 180 3.38 3.09 21.90
C PRO A 180 2.10 2.31 22.23
N LEU A 181 0.96 3.00 22.31
CA LEU A 181 -0.33 2.35 22.56
C LEU A 181 -0.76 1.43 21.41
N GLU A 182 -0.57 1.85 20.16
CA GLU A 182 -0.87 1.03 18.98
C GLU A 182 0.07 -0.17 18.89
N VAL A 183 1.36 0.02 19.19
CA VAL A 183 2.32 -1.08 19.24
C VAL A 183 1.94 -2.11 20.31
N ALA A 184 1.53 -1.66 21.49
CA ALA A 184 1.06 -2.55 22.55
C ALA A 184 -0.19 -3.34 22.12
N GLN A 185 -1.15 -2.69 21.46
CA GLN A 185 -2.34 -3.36 20.93
C GLN A 185 -1.98 -4.41 19.87
N ILE A 186 -1.08 -4.10 18.94
CA ILE A 186 -0.62 -5.05 17.92
C ILE A 186 0.13 -6.22 18.57
N ARG A 187 0.97 -5.94 19.57
CA ARG A 187 1.70 -6.97 20.33
C ARG A 187 0.74 -7.95 20.98
N GLU A 188 -0.27 -7.45 21.68
CA GLU A 188 -1.27 -8.30 22.33
C GLU A 188 -2.08 -9.11 21.32
N ALA A 189 -2.52 -8.48 20.22
CA ALA A 189 -3.24 -9.19 19.16
C ALA A 189 -2.41 -10.33 18.54
N LEU A 190 -1.11 -10.10 18.32
CA LEU A 190 -0.20 -11.13 17.81
C LEU A 190 0.04 -12.24 18.83
N LYS A 191 0.12 -11.93 20.14
CA LYS A 191 0.26 -12.95 21.19
C LYS A 191 -1.01 -13.78 21.36
N GLU A 192 -2.18 -13.15 21.34
CA GLU A 192 -3.46 -13.84 21.44
C GLU A 192 -3.67 -14.80 20.26
N ALA A 193 -3.25 -14.40 19.06
CA ALA A 193 -3.27 -15.28 17.89
C ALA A 193 -2.26 -16.43 17.94
N ASN A 194 -1.24 -16.35 18.80
CA ASN A 194 -0.09 -17.27 18.89
C ASN A 194 0.19 -17.73 20.34
N PRO A 195 -0.68 -18.57 20.93
CA PRO A 195 -0.55 -19.06 22.30
C PRO A 195 0.60 -20.07 22.51
#